data_AF-K4LFE0-F1
#
_entry.id   AF-K4LFE0-F1
#
_cell.length_a   1.000
_cell.length_b   1.000
_cell.length_c   1.000
_cell.angle_alpha   90.00
_cell.angle_beta   90.00
_cell.angle_gamma   90.00
#
_symmetry.space_group_name_H-M   'P 1'
#
loop_
_entity.id
_entity.type
_entity.pdbx_description
1 polymer ?
#
loop_
_entity_poly.entity_id
_entity_poly.type
_entity_poly.pdbx_seq_one_letter_code
_entity_poly.pdbx_strand_id
1 'polypeptide(L)'
;MYNYIKDRKYFQRNAAIALGNLGESSAIPDLGIAMDDPEELVRSYAAWALGKIGGNAAKRILEKNHQKQTSEAVQKEIDSALEKMK
;
A
#
# COMPACT_ATOMS: atom_id res chain seq x y z
N MET A 1 7.74 21.36 -15.33
CA MET A 1 8.71 20.24 -15.37
C MET A 1 7.99 19.00 -14.83
N TYR A 2 7.91 17.92 -15.61
CA TYR A 2 7.06 16.75 -15.31
C TYR A 2 7.76 15.74 -14.40
N ASN A 3 7.90 16.05 -13.11
CA ASN A 3 8.62 15.20 -12.14
C ASN A 3 8.00 13.80 -12.01
N TYR A 4 6.69 13.68 -12.27
CA TYR A 4 5.97 12.40 -12.32
C TYR A 4 6.39 11.45 -13.46
N ILE A 5 7.15 11.94 -14.46
CA ILE A 5 7.73 11.12 -15.52
C ILE A 5 9.15 10.65 -15.16
N LYS A 6 9.82 11.33 -14.23
CA LYS A 6 11.24 11.07 -13.91
C LYS A 6 11.40 10.29 -12.61
N ASP A 7 10.62 10.63 -11.58
CA ASP A 7 10.82 10.03 -10.27
C ASP A 7 10.06 8.72 -10.13
N ARG A 8 10.81 7.64 -9.87
CA ARG A 8 10.33 6.26 -9.75
C ARG A 8 9.12 6.11 -8.83
N LYS A 9 9.10 6.84 -7.71
CA LYS A 9 8.02 6.79 -6.71
C LYS A 9 6.64 7.11 -7.27
N TYR A 10 6.57 7.97 -8.27
CA TYR A 10 5.30 8.34 -8.89
C TYR A 10 4.76 7.24 -9.80
N PHE A 11 5.64 6.43 -10.41
CA PHE A 11 5.21 5.22 -11.12
C PHE A 11 4.80 4.11 -10.16
N GLN A 12 5.60 3.87 -9.10
CA GLN A 12 5.31 2.83 -8.12
C GLN A 12 4.00 3.08 -7.38
N ARG A 13 3.75 4.31 -6.93
CA ARG A 13 2.45 4.64 -6.31
C ARG A 13 1.28 4.43 -7.28
N ASN A 14 1.46 4.77 -8.56
CA ASN A 14 0.40 4.63 -9.56
C ASN A 14 0.14 3.15 -9.86
N ALA A 15 1.18 2.31 -9.87
CA ALA A 15 1.04 0.86 -9.96
C ALA A 15 0.25 0.31 -8.76
N ALA A 16 0.58 0.73 -7.54
CA ALA A 16 -0.18 0.33 -6.34
C ALA A 16 -1.66 0.74 -6.44
N ILE A 17 -1.95 1.96 -6.89
CA ILE A 17 -3.32 2.43 -7.14
C ILE A 17 -4.03 1.55 -8.17
N ALA A 18 -3.38 1.23 -9.29
CA ALA A 18 -3.95 0.40 -10.33
C ALA A 18 -4.26 -1.02 -9.82
N LEU A 19 -3.33 -1.64 -9.09
CA LEU A 19 -3.54 -2.97 -8.49
C LEU A 19 -4.68 -2.97 -7.48
N GLY A 20 -4.76 -1.95 -6.62
CA GLY A 20 -5.89 -1.79 -5.70
C GLY A 20 -7.23 -1.59 -6.41
N ASN A 21 -7.24 -0.88 -7.55
CA ASN A 21 -8.44 -0.72 -8.37
C ASN A 21 -8.87 -2.00 -9.09
N LEU A 22 -7.91 -2.82 -9.52
CA LEU A 22 -8.20 -4.12 -10.12
C LEU A 22 -8.78 -5.09 -9.09
N GLY A 23 -8.33 -5.01 -7.83
CA GLY A 23 -8.89 -5.82 -6.74
C GLY A 23 -8.44 -7.28 -6.75
N GLU A 24 -7.44 -7.64 -7.55
CA GLU A 24 -6.98 -9.01 -7.65
C GLU A 24 -6.08 -9.40 -6.46
N SER A 25 -6.42 -10.51 -5.80
CA SER A 25 -5.64 -11.04 -4.67
C SER A 25 -4.24 -11.52 -5.05
N SER A 26 -4.00 -11.78 -6.33
CA SER A 26 -2.69 -12.10 -6.91
C SER A 26 -1.65 -10.99 -6.68
N ALA A 27 -2.09 -9.73 -6.51
CA ALA A 27 -1.23 -8.58 -6.30
C ALA A 27 -0.74 -8.40 -4.85
N ILE A 28 -1.33 -9.12 -3.89
CA ILE A 28 -1.03 -8.96 -2.46
C ILE A 28 0.46 -9.17 -2.12
N PRO A 29 1.18 -10.17 -2.69
CA PRO A 29 2.61 -10.34 -2.41
C PRO A 29 3.44 -9.13 -2.84
N ASP A 30 3.20 -8.58 -4.03
CA ASP A 30 3.94 -7.44 -4.56
C ASP A 30 3.64 -6.15 -3.79
N LEU A 31 2.37 -5.94 -3.42
CA LEU A 31 1.99 -4.84 -2.53
C LEU A 31 2.61 -5.00 -1.15
N GLY A 32 2.78 -6.23 -0.66
CA GLY A 32 3.50 -6.51 0.57
C GLY A 32 4.97 -6.13 0.53
N ILE A 33 5.63 -6.27 -0.62
CA ILE A 33 7.01 -5.78 -0.83
C ILE A 33 7.03 -4.25 -0.86
N ALA A 34 6.04 -3.61 -1.48
CA ALA A 34 5.94 -2.15 -1.54
C ALA A 34 5.76 -1.48 -0.17
N MET A 35 5.31 -2.23 0.86
CA MET A 35 5.25 -1.75 2.25
C MET A 35 6.63 -1.51 2.89
N ASP A 36 7.71 -2.02 2.29
CA ASP A 36 9.09 -1.79 2.72
C ASP A 36 9.82 -0.75 1.82
N ASP A 37 9.12 -0.08 0.90
CA ASP A 37 9.72 0.92 0.00
C ASP A 37 10.22 2.15 0.79
N PRO A 38 11.40 2.73 0.46
CA PRO A 38 11.93 3.89 1.18
C PRO A 38 11.02 5.12 1.08
N GLU A 39 10.26 5.27 -0.01
CA GLU A 39 9.39 6.41 -0.23
C GLU A 39 8.06 6.21 0.49
N GLU A 40 7.79 7.08 1.47
CA GLU A 40 6.55 7.06 2.26
C GLU A 40 5.29 7.00 1.39
N LEU A 41 5.30 7.76 0.30
CA LEU A 41 4.16 7.83 -0.62
C LEU A 41 3.85 6.46 -1.25
N VAL A 42 4.87 5.66 -1.55
CA VAL A 42 4.67 4.31 -2.11
C VAL A 42 4.06 3.40 -1.04
N ARG A 43 4.57 3.45 0.19
CA ARG A 43 4.05 2.65 1.32
C ARG A 43 2.59 2.99 1.63
N SER A 44 2.20 4.27 1.64
CA SER A 44 0.82 4.68 1.88
C SER A 44 -0.13 4.10 0.82
N TYR A 45 0.21 4.22 -0.47
CA TYR A 45 -0.66 3.67 -1.52
C TYR A 45 -0.65 2.14 -1.58
N ALA A 46 0.42 1.48 -1.15
CA ALA A 46 0.44 0.03 -0.96
C ALA A 46 -0.53 -0.40 0.16
N ALA A 47 -0.53 0.31 1.30
CA ALA A 47 -1.47 0.07 2.40
C ALA A 47 -2.92 0.27 1.95
N TRP A 48 -3.20 1.38 1.25
CA TRP A 48 -4.51 1.66 0.67
C TRP A 48 -4.98 0.55 -0.28
N ALA A 49 -4.10 0.09 -1.17
CA ALA A 49 -4.41 -0.95 -2.15
C ALA A 49 -4.69 -2.30 -1.50
N LEU A 50 -3.89 -2.69 -0.50
CA LEU A 50 -4.15 -3.87 0.34
C LEU A 50 -5.50 -3.74 1.06
N GLY A 51 -5.79 -2.55 1.59
CA GLY A 51 -7.10 -2.14 2.12
C GLY A 51 -8.26 -2.43 1.19
N LYS A 52 -8.11 -1.99 -0.06
CA LYS A 52 -9.13 -2.09 -1.09
C LYS A 52 -9.33 -3.51 -1.62
N ILE A 53 -8.25 -4.28 -1.75
CA ILE A 53 -8.29 -5.70 -2.16
C ILE A 53 -8.95 -6.54 -1.05
N GLY A 54 -8.57 -6.30 0.20
CA GLY A 54 -9.14 -6.98 1.35
C GLY A 54 -8.76 -8.46 1.48
N GLY A 55 -9.50 -9.17 2.34
CA GLY A 55 -9.27 -10.57 2.65
C GLY A 55 -8.14 -10.83 3.66
N ASN A 56 -8.10 -12.07 4.17
CA ASN A 56 -7.20 -12.47 5.26
C ASN A 56 -5.71 -12.28 4.92
N ALA A 57 -5.33 -12.50 3.66
CA ALA A 57 -3.95 -12.31 3.22
C ALA A 57 -3.53 -10.83 3.29
N ALA A 58 -4.34 -9.91 2.77
CA ALA A 58 -4.05 -8.48 2.83
C ALA A 58 -4.04 -7.96 4.26
N LYS A 59 -5.02 -8.38 5.08
CA LYS A 59 -5.09 -8.05 6.51
C LYS A 59 -3.80 -8.45 7.25
N ARG A 60 -3.31 -9.67 7.03
CA ARG A 60 -2.08 -10.16 7.67
C ARG A 60 -0.85 -9.35 7.27
N ILE A 61 -0.77 -8.91 6.01
CA ILE A 61 0.33 -8.05 5.54
C ILE A 61 0.27 -6.67 6.21
N LEU A 62 -0.92 -6.08 6.32
CA LEU A 62 -1.13 -4.79 6.99
C LEU A 62 -0.75 -4.86 8.48
N GLU A 63 -1.24 -5.87 9.21
CA GLU A 63 -0.94 -6.06 10.64
C GLU A 63 0.56 -6.27 10.89
N LYS A 64 1.22 -7.09 10.05
CA LYS A 64 2.67 -7.33 10.13
C LYS A 64 3.47 -6.05 9.91
N ASN A 65 3.04 -5.21 8.98
CA ASN A 65 3.75 -3.98 8.63
C ASN A 65 3.44 -2.83 9.59
N HIS A 66 2.27 -2.81 10.22
CA HIS A 66 1.86 -1.74 11.13
C HIS A 66 2.91 -1.42 12.20
N GLN A 67 3.46 -2.45 12.84
CA GLN A 67 4.46 -2.33 13.89
C GLN A 67 5.81 -1.72 13.42
N LYS A 68 6.09 -1.78 12.11
CA LYS A 68 7.36 -1.30 11.53
C LYS A 68 7.28 0.12 11.01
N GLN A 69 6.07 0.63 10.74
CA GLN A 69 5.92 1.93 10.11
C GLN A 69 6.19 3.05 11.11
N THR A 70 7.08 3.96 10.75
CA THR A 70 7.40 5.16 11.54
C THR A 70 6.63 6.40 11.07
N SER A 71 6.08 6.35 9.86
CA SER A 71 5.31 7.46 9.28
C SER A 71 3.87 7.42 9.77
N GLU A 72 3.41 8.54 10.35
CA GLU A 72 2.02 8.74 10.77
C GLU A 72 1.04 8.60 9.60
N ALA A 73 1.42 9.06 8.40
CA ALA A 73 0.58 8.97 7.21
C ALA A 73 0.34 7.50 6.81
N VAL A 74 1.38 6.68 6.84
CA VAL A 74 1.27 5.24 6.52
C VAL A 74 0.48 4.51 7.61
N GLN A 75 0.70 4.82 8.89
CA GLN A 75 -0.05 4.23 10.01
C GLN A 75 -1.55 4.51 9.87
N LYS A 76 -1.94 5.77 9.64
CA LYS A 76 -3.34 6.15 9.42
C LYS A 76 -4.00 5.41 8.25
N GLU A 77 -3.23 5.17 7.18
CA GLU A 77 -3.75 4.42 6.03
C GLU A 77 -3.90 2.93 6.34
N ILE A 78 -2.96 2.33 7.08
CA ILE A 78 -3.08 0.95 7.56
C ILE A 78 -4.29 0.80 8.48
N ASP A 79 -4.48 1.71 9.43
CA ASP A 79 -5.61 1.68 10.36
C ASP A 79 -6.94 1.81 9.61
N SER A 80 -7.04 2.76 8.69
CA SER A 80 -8.23 2.94 7.84
C SER A 80 -8.51 1.71 6.97
N ALA A 81 -7.46 1.08 6.44
CA ALA A 81 -7.58 -0.13 5.66
C ALA A 81 -8.10 -1.30 6.51
N LEU A 82 -7.54 -1.51 7.70
CA LEU A 82 -7.95 -2.57 8.62
C LEU A 82 -9.36 -2.35 9.17
N GLU A 83 -9.78 -1.11 9.39
CA GLU A 83 -11.14 -0.78 9.82
C GLU A 83 -12.19 -1.19 8.78
N LYS A 84 -11.91 -0.95 7.50
CA LYS A 84 -12.80 -1.32 6.38
C LYS A 84 -12.92 -2.84 6.17
N MET A 85 -12.01 -3.63 6.73
CA MET A 85 -11.98 -5.10 6.62
C MET A 85 -12.68 -5.82 7.78
N LYS A 86 -13.28 -5.08 8.72
CA LYS A 86 -14.14 -5.64 9.78
C LYS A 86 -15.50 -6.02 9.22
#